data_AF-A0A959EV23-F1
#
_entry.id   AF-A0A959EV23-F1
#
_cell.length_a   1.000
_cell.length_b   1.000
_cell.length_c   1.000
_cell.angle_alpha   90.00
_cell.angle_beta   90.00
_cell.angle_gamma   90.00
#
_symmetry.space_group_name_H-M   'P 1'
#
loop_
_entity.id
_entity.type
_entity.pdbx_description
1 polymer ?
#
loop_
_entity_poly.entity_id
_entity_poly.type
_entity_poly.pdbx_seq_one_letter_code
_entity_poly.pdbx_strand_id
1 'polypeptide(L)'
;TVVMIDPGIKVDPDYRVYREGLRHDYFCRRTDGELMTGPVWPQACVFPDFTDPEVRKWWGDLYRDLYLEQGVAGFWNDMNEPAVFLVNRKTFPDGVRHAFDGHSTDHRRAHNVYGQQMSRATREGLQRLAPSRRPLVITRATYSGGQRHAWVWTGDNTASWEHLRIASRQCQRLSISGFSFVGSDIGGFAGQPDGELFVRWMQLAAFHPFFRVHSMGNNVDGAGEVMGDLIQQQEKAHRIDQEPWSFGPEFEAQAREAIELRYRLLPYLYTAVWENHELGLPVLRSLIFADQSDLKLAEYEEAFMCGEHLLVWPIGEAGLRETQVYLPQGGWYDYWTGEQLKGGQSIGREVDAGQIPLFVRAGAILPHYPVQQHVFEKKIELLSLKVYFSEAPVESSHY
;
A
#
# COMPACT_ATOMS: atom_id res chain seq x y z
N THR A 1 -15.42 3.84 1.75
CA THR A 1 -14.85 3.80 3.12
C THR A 1 -14.11 2.51 3.34
N VAL A 2 -12.97 2.57 4.04
CA VAL A 2 -12.19 1.43 4.50
C VAL A 2 -12.06 1.54 6.02
N VAL A 3 -12.18 0.42 6.75
CA VAL A 3 -12.07 0.40 8.22
C VAL A 3 -10.99 -0.58 8.68
N MET A 4 -10.29 -0.24 9.75
CA MET A 4 -9.25 -1.08 10.33
C MET A 4 -9.85 -2.14 11.26
N ILE A 5 -9.34 -3.37 11.20
CA ILE A 5 -9.71 -4.48 12.07
C ILE A 5 -8.44 -5.26 12.41
N ASP A 6 -8.14 -5.35 13.70
CA ASP A 6 -6.96 -6.02 14.25
C ASP A 6 -7.30 -7.44 14.75
N PRO A 7 -6.30 -8.33 14.89
CA PRO A 7 -6.52 -9.68 15.39
C PRO A 7 -6.75 -9.76 16.90
N GLY A 8 -6.40 -8.71 17.65
CA GLY A 8 -6.52 -8.67 19.10
C GLY A 8 -7.98 -8.47 19.53
N ILE A 9 -8.63 -9.54 19.99
CA ILE A 9 -10.00 -9.49 20.52
C ILE A 9 -9.94 -9.15 22.01
N LYS A 10 -10.55 -8.01 22.40
CA LYS A 10 -10.67 -7.58 23.79
C LYS A 10 -11.24 -8.71 24.66
N VAL A 11 -10.55 -9.01 25.75
CA VAL A 11 -11.05 -9.91 26.81
C VAL A 11 -12.18 -9.19 27.54
N ASP A 12 -13.41 -9.58 27.23
CA ASP A 12 -14.61 -8.95 27.75
C ASP A 12 -15.76 -9.97 27.76
N PRO A 13 -16.20 -10.44 28.96
CA PRO A 13 -17.27 -11.43 29.09
C PRO A 13 -18.61 -11.03 28.46
N ASP A 14 -18.87 -9.74 28.26
CA ASP A 14 -20.10 -9.26 27.63
C ASP A 14 -19.97 -9.16 26.10
N TYR A 15 -18.73 -9.10 25.59
CA TYR A 15 -18.47 -9.03 24.16
C TYR A 15 -18.80 -10.34 23.44
N ARG A 16 -19.73 -10.26 22.47
CA ARG A 16 -20.22 -11.41 21.70
C ARG A 16 -19.10 -12.22 21.05
N VAL A 17 -18.17 -11.54 20.36
CA VAL A 17 -17.08 -12.19 19.59
C VAL A 17 -16.14 -12.95 20.53
N TYR A 18 -15.81 -12.36 21.69
CA TYR A 18 -15.02 -13.03 22.72
C TYR A 18 -15.71 -14.30 23.24
N ARG A 19 -16.99 -14.20 23.64
CA ARG A 19 -17.75 -15.35 24.13
C ARG A 19 -17.89 -16.47 23.11
N GLU A 20 -18.10 -16.12 21.85
CA GLU A 20 -18.22 -17.10 20.77
C GLU A 20 -16.88 -17.81 20.53
N GLY A 21 -15.78 -17.06 20.43
CA GLY A 21 -14.45 -17.65 20.26
C GLY A 21 -14.05 -18.56 21.43
N LEU A 22 -14.43 -18.22 22.67
CA LEU A 22 -14.23 -19.09 23.83
C LEU A 22 -15.05 -20.39 23.74
N ARG A 23 -16.34 -20.27 23.39
CA ARG A 23 -17.26 -21.42 23.34
C ARG A 23 -16.82 -22.48 22.32
N HIS A 24 -16.22 -22.03 21.22
CA HIS A 24 -15.80 -22.89 20.11
C HIS A 24 -14.29 -23.20 20.09
N ASP A 25 -13.54 -22.74 21.10
CA ASP A 25 -12.08 -22.94 21.21
C ASP A 25 -11.27 -22.37 20.03
N TYR A 26 -11.63 -21.17 19.56
CA TYR A 26 -11.04 -20.53 18.37
C TYR A 26 -9.78 -19.70 18.63
N PHE A 27 -9.36 -19.54 19.88
CA PHE A 27 -8.22 -18.70 20.24
C PHE A 27 -6.93 -19.50 20.37
N CYS A 28 -5.80 -18.88 19.99
CA CYS A 28 -4.47 -19.44 20.21
C CYS A 28 -4.24 -19.75 21.69
N ARG A 29 -3.53 -20.84 21.99
CA ARG A 29 -3.23 -21.28 23.36
C ARG A 29 -1.73 -21.42 23.61
N ARG A 30 -1.31 -21.20 24.85
CA ARG A 30 0.05 -21.44 25.32
C ARG A 30 0.31 -22.94 25.51
N THR A 31 1.56 -23.28 25.83
CA THR A 31 1.99 -24.67 26.02
C THR A 31 1.30 -25.37 27.19
N ASP A 32 0.89 -24.63 28.21
CA ASP A 32 0.14 -25.11 29.38
C ASP A 32 -1.37 -25.30 29.12
N GLY A 33 -1.86 -24.90 27.94
CA GLY A 33 -3.26 -24.98 27.56
C GLY A 33 -4.07 -23.71 27.87
N GLU A 34 -3.49 -22.74 28.57
CA GLU A 34 -4.14 -21.45 28.81
C GLU A 34 -4.23 -20.62 27.53
N LEU A 35 -5.16 -19.68 27.48
CA LEU A 35 -5.31 -18.77 26.34
C LEU A 35 -4.02 -17.96 26.14
N MET A 36 -3.62 -17.76 24.89
CA MET A 36 -2.62 -16.78 24.56
C MET A 36 -3.24 -15.39 24.72
N THR A 37 -2.86 -14.71 25.82
CA THR A 37 -3.28 -13.34 26.12
C THR A 37 -2.12 -12.36 26.00
N GLY A 38 -2.38 -11.15 25.52
CA GLY A 38 -1.39 -10.08 25.50
C GLY A 38 -2.02 -8.70 25.29
N PRO A 39 -1.34 -7.62 25.71
CA PRO A 39 -1.80 -6.26 25.44
C PRO A 39 -1.54 -5.89 23.98
N VAL A 40 -2.52 -5.20 23.37
CA VAL A 40 -2.36 -4.46 22.10
C VAL A 40 -3.01 -3.09 22.35
N TRP A 41 -3.96 -2.62 21.51
CA TRP A 41 -4.72 -1.41 21.81
C TRP A 41 -5.66 -1.60 23.02
N PRO A 42 -6.42 -2.71 23.14
CA PRO A 42 -6.97 -3.13 24.42
C PRO A 42 -5.88 -3.72 25.32
N GLN A 43 -5.97 -3.45 26.63
CA GLN A 43 -4.99 -3.93 27.63
C GLN A 43 -4.91 -5.45 27.73
N ALA A 44 -6.00 -6.16 27.44
CA ALA A 44 -6.03 -7.62 27.42
C ALA A 44 -6.74 -8.10 26.16
N CYS A 45 -5.99 -8.78 25.29
CA CYS A 45 -6.51 -9.39 24.07
C CYS A 45 -6.26 -10.89 24.05
N VAL A 46 -7.19 -11.62 23.44
CA VAL A 46 -6.99 -12.98 22.92
C VAL A 46 -6.94 -12.94 21.40
N PHE A 47 -6.36 -13.96 20.79
CA PHE A 47 -6.02 -13.94 19.37
C PHE A 47 -6.60 -15.16 18.65
N PRO A 48 -7.47 -14.99 17.63
CA PRO A 48 -7.98 -16.10 16.84
C PRO A 48 -6.84 -16.87 16.17
N ASP A 49 -6.92 -18.20 16.16
CA ASP A 49 -5.97 -19.01 15.39
C ASP A 49 -6.37 -19.06 13.92
N PHE A 50 -5.96 -18.06 13.13
CA PHE A 50 -6.26 -18.02 11.69
C PHE A 50 -5.67 -19.19 10.89
N THR A 51 -4.78 -19.98 11.50
CA THR A 51 -4.27 -21.19 10.86
C THR A 51 -5.28 -22.35 10.88
N ASP A 52 -6.39 -22.21 11.60
CA ASP A 52 -7.53 -23.13 11.59
C ASP A 52 -8.57 -22.69 10.52
N PRO A 53 -8.97 -23.58 9.58
CA PRO A 53 -10.03 -23.32 8.61
C PRO A 53 -11.37 -22.87 9.21
N GLU A 54 -11.80 -23.44 10.34
CA GLU A 54 -13.07 -23.09 10.97
C GLU A 54 -13.01 -21.68 11.59
N VAL A 55 -11.86 -21.31 12.17
CA VAL A 55 -11.62 -19.94 12.66
C VAL A 55 -11.63 -18.94 11.50
N ARG A 56 -11.02 -19.27 10.36
CA ARG A 56 -11.07 -18.38 9.17
C ARG A 56 -12.50 -18.20 8.65
N LYS A 57 -13.30 -19.26 8.67
CA LYS A 57 -14.70 -19.18 8.27
C LYS A 57 -15.49 -18.30 9.23
N TRP A 58 -15.40 -18.57 10.53
CA TRP A 58 -16.03 -17.77 11.59
C TRP A 58 -15.64 -16.29 11.50
N TRP A 59 -14.35 -15.99 11.41
CA TRP A 59 -13.84 -14.63 11.29
C TRP A 59 -14.43 -13.89 10.10
N GLY A 60 -14.45 -14.55 8.94
CA GLY A 60 -15.02 -13.99 7.72
C GLY A 60 -16.50 -13.61 7.85
N ASP A 61 -17.26 -14.35 8.65
CA ASP A 61 -18.70 -14.12 8.83
C ASP A 61 -18.98 -12.92 9.77
N LEU A 62 -18.03 -12.53 10.63
CA LEU A 62 -18.13 -11.36 11.51
C LEU A 62 -18.19 -10.03 10.74
N TYR A 63 -17.73 -10.02 9.49
CA TYR A 63 -17.75 -8.83 8.63
C TYR A 63 -19.15 -8.46 8.11
N ARG A 64 -20.16 -9.33 8.28
CA ARG A 64 -21.51 -9.17 7.72
C ARG A 64 -22.09 -7.78 7.95
N ASP A 65 -22.13 -7.34 9.20
CA ASP A 65 -22.83 -6.12 9.60
C ASP A 65 -22.16 -4.89 8.96
N LEU A 66 -20.82 -4.79 9.06
CA LEU A 66 -20.05 -3.71 8.45
C LEU A 66 -20.14 -3.71 6.92
N TYR A 67 -20.06 -4.89 6.30
CA TYR A 67 -19.94 -5.02 4.86
C TYR A 67 -21.26 -4.93 4.10
N LEU A 68 -22.31 -5.57 4.61
CA LEU A 68 -23.62 -5.64 3.95
C LEU A 68 -24.58 -4.56 4.43
N GLU A 69 -24.56 -4.23 5.73
CA GLU A 69 -25.55 -3.31 6.32
C GLU A 69 -25.04 -1.87 6.37
N GLN A 70 -23.77 -1.67 6.73
CA GLN A 70 -23.16 -0.33 6.84
C GLN A 70 -22.44 0.13 5.57
N GLY A 71 -22.29 -0.74 4.57
CA GLY A 71 -21.73 -0.38 3.26
C GLY A 71 -20.23 -0.08 3.27
N VAL A 72 -19.47 -0.58 4.26
CA VAL A 72 -18.00 -0.53 4.25
C VAL A 72 -17.49 -1.23 2.98
N ALA A 73 -16.57 -0.59 2.24
CA ALA A 73 -16.13 -1.10 0.94
C ALA A 73 -14.88 -2.00 1.02
N GLY A 74 -14.09 -1.85 2.09
CA GLY A 74 -12.86 -2.61 2.28
C GLY A 74 -12.39 -2.59 3.73
N PHE A 75 -11.43 -3.46 4.03
CA PHE A 75 -10.94 -3.67 5.39
C PHE A 75 -9.42 -3.65 5.44
N TRP A 76 -8.89 -2.94 6.43
CA TRP A 76 -7.48 -2.86 6.72
C TRP A 76 -7.16 -3.79 7.90
N ASN A 77 -6.49 -4.91 7.63
CA ASN A 77 -5.99 -5.82 8.65
C ASN A 77 -4.61 -5.33 9.11
N ASP A 78 -4.56 -4.74 10.29
CA ASP A 78 -3.32 -4.29 10.91
C ASP A 78 -2.96 -5.16 12.13
N MET A 79 -1.78 -4.92 12.70
CA MET A 79 -1.33 -5.56 13.94
C MET A 79 -1.22 -7.09 13.85
N ASN A 80 -1.12 -7.62 12.63
CA ASN A 80 -1.33 -9.03 12.33
C ASN A 80 -0.03 -9.84 12.12
N GLU A 81 1.10 -9.38 12.64
CA GLU A 81 2.34 -10.15 12.67
C GLU A 81 2.24 -11.50 13.40
N PRO A 82 1.55 -11.66 14.57
CA PRO A 82 0.74 -10.73 15.38
C PRO A 82 1.55 -9.83 16.32
N ALA A 83 1.14 -8.56 16.41
CA ALA A 83 1.74 -7.61 17.33
C ALA A 83 1.25 -7.86 18.78
N VAL A 84 2.20 -7.89 19.72
CA VAL A 84 1.91 -7.90 21.17
C VAL A 84 2.79 -6.85 21.84
N PHE A 85 2.17 -5.96 22.60
CA PHE A 85 2.88 -4.90 23.31
C PHE A 85 3.54 -5.42 24.58
N LEU A 86 4.48 -4.63 25.10
CA LEU A 86 5.14 -4.88 26.40
C LEU A 86 5.85 -6.24 26.53
N VAL A 87 6.17 -6.91 25.41
CA VAL A 87 6.98 -8.13 25.37
C VAL A 87 8.22 -7.95 24.49
N ASN A 88 9.30 -8.68 24.80
CA ASN A 88 10.62 -8.47 24.17
C ASN A 88 10.61 -8.64 22.65
N ARG A 89 9.94 -9.69 22.13
CA ARG A 89 9.89 -9.96 20.68
C ARG A 89 8.77 -9.22 19.95
N LYS A 90 7.96 -8.43 20.66
CA LYS A 90 6.76 -7.74 20.14
C LYS A 90 5.75 -8.66 19.44
N THR A 91 5.76 -9.95 19.74
CA THR A 91 4.89 -10.99 19.18
C THR A 91 4.72 -12.15 20.17
N PHE A 92 4.07 -13.24 19.76
CA PHE A 92 3.82 -14.39 20.62
C PHE A 92 5.11 -15.12 21.03
N PRO A 93 5.12 -15.80 22.18
CA PRO A 93 6.12 -16.81 22.50
C PRO A 93 6.13 -17.95 21.48
N ASP A 94 7.32 -18.48 21.21
CA ASP A 94 7.57 -19.56 20.23
C ASP A 94 6.72 -20.82 20.43
N GLY A 95 6.36 -21.14 21.67
CA GLY A 95 5.59 -22.34 22.02
C GLY A 95 4.07 -22.19 21.91
N VAL A 96 3.55 -21.01 21.53
CA VAL A 96 2.10 -20.85 21.29
C VAL A 96 1.65 -21.82 20.20
N ARG A 97 0.56 -22.54 20.46
CA ARG A 97 0.07 -23.63 19.61
C ARG A 97 -0.82 -23.09 18.51
N HIS A 98 -0.70 -23.70 17.34
CA HIS A 98 -1.48 -23.42 16.14
C HIS A 98 -2.02 -24.73 15.54
N ALA A 99 -3.22 -24.67 14.97
CA ALA A 99 -3.89 -25.78 14.29
C ALA A 99 -3.22 -26.11 12.95
N PHE A 100 -2.81 -25.08 12.21
CA PHE A 100 -2.03 -25.17 10.97
C PHE A 100 -2.63 -26.13 9.94
N ASP A 101 -3.90 -25.89 9.60
CA ASP A 101 -4.70 -26.71 8.68
C ASP A 101 -4.65 -28.20 9.05
N GLY A 102 -4.82 -28.51 10.33
CA GLY A 102 -4.80 -29.87 10.90
C GLY A 102 -3.41 -30.44 11.17
N HIS A 103 -2.34 -29.72 10.83
CA HIS A 103 -0.95 -30.13 11.07
C HIS A 103 -0.36 -29.38 12.26
N SER A 104 -0.94 -29.62 13.44
CA SER A 104 -0.65 -28.85 14.65
C SER A 104 0.84 -28.60 14.86
N THR A 105 1.18 -27.34 15.11
CA THR A 105 2.54 -26.85 15.24
C THR A 105 2.59 -25.74 16.27
N ASP A 106 3.80 -25.26 16.56
CA ASP A 106 4.01 -24.08 17.37
C ASP A 106 4.19 -22.80 16.53
N HIS A 107 4.27 -21.68 17.24
CA HIS A 107 4.37 -20.35 16.64
C HIS A 107 5.64 -20.18 15.82
N ARG A 108 6.74 -20.89 16.11
CA ARG A 108 7.98 -20.79 15.31
C ARG A 108 7.73 -21.12 13.84
N ARG A 109 6.86 -22.10 13.57
CA ARG A 109 6.48 -22.47 12.20
C ARG A 109 5.35 -21.62 11.65
N ALA A 110 4.40 -21.21 12.49
CA ALA A 110 3.20 -20.51 12.07
C ALA A 110 3.35 -18.98 11.96
N HIS A 111 4.35 -18.38 12.60
CA HIS A 111 4.51 -16.93 12.78
C HIS A 111 4.33 -16.15 11.47
N ASN A 112 5.16 -16.42 10.46
CA ASN A 112 5.15 -15.66 9.21
C ASN A 112 3.87 -15.81 8.40
N VAL A 113 3.07 -16.86 8.60
CA VAL A 113 1.81 -17.05 7.86
C VAL A 113 0.60 -16.52 8.63
N TYR A 114 0.72 -16.17 9.91
CA TYR A 114 -0.42 -15.74 10.74
C TYR A 114 -1.18 -14.57 10.10
N GLY A 115 -0.48 -13.48 9.76
CA GLY A 115 -1.08 -12.30 9.13
C GLY A 115 -1.70 -12.59 7.76
N GLN A 116 -1.02 -13.42 6.94
CA GLN A 116 -1.56 -13.88 5.66
C GLN A 116 -2.87 -14.65 5.84
N GLN A 117 -2.97 -15.50 6.86
CA GLN A 117 -4.18 -16.27 7.12
C GLN A 117 -5.34 -15.40 7.64
N MET A 118 -5.04 -14.32 8.38
CA MET A 118 -6.05 -13.30 8.70
C MET A 118 -6.58 -12.62 7.43
N SER A 119 -5.69 -12.17 6.54
CA SER A 119 -6.10 -11.57 5.26
C SER A 119 -6.92 -12.54 4.41
N ARG A 120 -6.54 -13.83 4.40
CA ARG A 120 -7.29 -14.89 3.73
C ARG A 120 -8.69 -15.05 4.34
N ALA A 121 -8.81 -15.12 5.66
CA ALA A 121 -10.08 -15.21 6.36
C ALA A 121 -11.00 -14.05 6.01
N THR A 122 -10.46 -12.82 6.06
CA THR A 122 -11.16 -11.59 5.68
C THR A 122 -11.63 -11.68 4.23
N ARG A 123 -10.73 -11.90 3.26
CA ARG A 123 -11.10 -11.93 1.83
C ARG A 123 -12.14 -13.01 1.51
N GLU A 124 -11.93 -14.24 1.99
CA GLU A 124 -12.85 -15.35 1.74
C GLU A 124 -14.22 -15.08 2.39
N GLY A 125 -14.25 -14.47 3.59
CA GLY A 125 -15.48 -14.01 4.25
C GLY A 125 -16.25 -13.00 3.41
N LEU A 126 -15.58 -11.92 2.99
CA LEU A 126 -16.19 -10.88 2.16
C LEU A 126 -16.71 -11.45 0.83
N GLN A 127 -15.96 -12.36 0.20
CA GLN A 127 -16.37 -13.00 -1.03
C GLN A 127 -17.59 -13.94 -0.84
N ARG A 128 -17.70 -14.63 0.30
CA ARG A 128 -18.92 -15.39 0.62
C ARG A 128 -20.13 -14.47 0.88
N LEU A 129 -19.91 -13.35 1.57
CA LEU A 129 -20.96 -12.40 1.93
C LEU A 129 -21.51 -11.63 0.71
N ALA A 130 -20.64 -11.24 -0.24
CA ALA A 130 -21.05 -10.60 -1.49
C ALA A 130 -20.27 -11.14 -2.71
N PRO A 131 -20.69 -12.28 -3.29
CA PRO A 131 -19.95 -12.95 -4.38
C PRO A 131 -19.74 -12.12 -5.65
N SER A 132 -20.60 -11.12 -5.89
CA SER A 132 -20.51 -10.23 -7.05
C SER A 132 -19.58 -9.03 -6.85
N ARG A 133 -19.02 -8.84 -5.65
CA ARG A 133 -18.13 -7.72 -5.32
C ARG A 133 -16.69 -8.22 -5.18
N ARG A 134 -15.74 -7.48 -5.73
CA ARG A 134 -14.31 -7.72 -5.51
C ARG A 134 -13.92 -7.18 -4.13
N PRO A 135 -13.43 -8.02 -3.19
CA PRO A 135 -13.03 -7.53 -1.87
C PRO A 135 -11.77 -6.65 -1.92
N LEU A 136 -11.76 -5.56 -1.16
CA LEU A 136 -10.55 -4.79 -0.86
C LEU A 136 -10.09 -5.13 0.55
N VAL A 137 -8.93 -5.76 0.65
CA VAL A 137 -8.26 -6.07 1.91
C VAL A 137 -6.85 -5.50 1.86
N ILE A 138 -6.45 -4.77 2.90
CA ILE A 138 -5.10 -4.23 3.08
C ILE A 138 -4.48 -4.95 4.27
N THR A 139 -3.19 -5.32 4.21
CA THR A 139 -2.51 -6.05 5.29
C THR A 139 -1.13 -5.49 5.60
N ARG A 140 -0.71 -5.56 6.87
CA ARG A 140 0.67 -5.26 7.27
C ARG A 140 1.56 -6.47 7.07
N ALA A 141 1.24 -7.55 7.79
CA ALA A 141 1.98 -8.79 7.74
C ALA A 141 1.43 -9.71 6.66
N THR A 142 2.33 -10.34 5.90
CA THR A 142 2.01 -11.25 4.82
C THR A 142 3.17 -12.20 4.54
N TYR A 143 2.94 -13.18 3.67
CA TYR A 143 3.93 -14.15 3.24
C TYR A 143 3.77 -14.47 1.75
N SER A 144 4.63 -15.32 1.20
CA SER A 144 4.51 -15.78 -0.19
C SER A 144 3.12 -16.35 -0.48
N GLY A 145 2.49 -15.86 -1.54
CA GLY A 145 1.10 -16.17 -1.89
C GLY A 145 0.06 -15.20 -1.32
N GLY A 146 0.48 -14.23 -0.49
CA GLY A 146 -0.41 -13.25 0.13
C GLY A 146 -1.00 -12.24 -0.85
N GLN A 147 -0.37 -12.06 -2.01
CA GLN A 147 -0.87 -11.19 -3.09
C GLN A 147 -2.24 -11.64 -3.62
N ARG A 148 -2.61 -12.90 -3.37
CA ARG A 148 -3.96 -13.42 -3.68
C ARG A 148 -5.03 -12.86 -2.75
N HIS A 149 -4.64 -12.37 -1.57
CA HIS A 149 -5.56 -12.09 -0.48
C HIS A 149 -5.67 -10.62 -0.11
N ALA A 150 -4.60 -9.84 -0.26
CA ALA A 150 -4.58 -8.45 0.17
C ALA A 150 -3.61 -7.60 -0.64
N TRP A 151 -3.78 -6.30 -0.50
CA TRP A 151 -2.82 -5.25 -0.82
C TRP A 151 -1.93 -5.04 0.40
N VAL A 152 -0.71 -4.56 0.22
CA VAL A 152 0.23 -4.29 1.32
C VAL A 152 0.63 -2.83 1.30
N TRP A 153 0.96 -2.29 2.48
CA TRP A 153 1.72 -1.05 2.56
C TRP A 153 3.02 -1.29 3.31
N THR A 154 4.01 -0.43 3.12
CA THR A 154 5.36 -0.64 3.66
C THR A 154 5.48 -0.38 5.17
N GLY A 155 4.37 -0.27 5.89
CA GLY A 155 4.34 -0.03 7.33
C GLY A 155 4.65 1.41 7.72
N ASP A 156 4.87 1.58 9.02
CA ASP A 156 5.09 2.84 9.73
C ASP A 156 6.44 3.47 9.33
N ASN A 157 6.45 4.22 8.22
CA ASN A 157 7.60 4.98 7.76
C ASN A 157 7.74 6.33 8.49
N THR A 158 8.82 7.07 8.22
CA THR A 158 9.11 8.36 8.83
C THR A 158 9.03 9.48 7.79
N ALA A 159 8.54 10.65 8.18
CA ALA A 159 8.52 11.86 7.36
C ALA A 159 9.94 12.39 7.11
N SER A 160 10.64 11.78 6.15
CA SER A 160 12.00 12.17 5.75
C SER A 160 12.29 11.87 4.28
N TRP A 161 13.22 12.61 3.68
CA TRP A 161 13.71 12.36 2.33
C TRP A 161 14.33 10.97 2.15
N GLU A 162 15.03 10.48 3.18
CA GLU A 162 15.55 9.11 3.18
C GLU A 162 14.42 8.09 3.03
N HIS A 163 13.32 8.24 3.78
CA HIS A 163 12.19 7.34 3.69
C HIS A 163 11.38 7.48 2.40
N LEU A 164 11.37 8.66 1.76
CA LEU A 164 10.83 8.81 0.40
C LEU A 164 11.63 7.94 -0.60
N ARG A 165 12.96 7.96 -0.51
CA ARG A 165 13.84 7.14 -1.36
C ARG A 165 13.65 5.64 -1.06
N ILE A 166 13.55 5.27 0.23
CA ILE A 166 13.26 3.90 0.65
C ILE A 166 11.88 3.44 0.15
N ALA A 167 10.87 4.31 0.15
CA ALA A 167 9.53 3.99 -0.33
C ALA A 167 9.54 3.53 -1.79
N SER A 168 10.26 4.24 -2.67
CA SER A 168 10.42 3.82 -4.07
C SER A 168 11.07 2.43 -4.15
N ARG A 169 12.21 2.24 -3.46
CA ARG A 169 12.96 0.98 -3.48
C ARG A 169 12.15 -0.21 -2.94
N GLN A 170 11.44 -0.02 -1.83
CA GLN A 170 10.63 -1.08 -1.21
C GLN A 170 9.43 -1.48 -2.08
N CYS A 171 8.73 -0.50 -2.66
CA CYS A 171 7.58 -0.79 -3.54
C CYS A 171 8.02 -1.53 -4.81
N GLN A 172 9.16 -1.16 -5.40
CA GLN A 172 9.75 -1.90 -6.52
C GLN A 172 10.13 -3.33 -6.12
N ARG A 173 10.85 -3.51 -4.99
CA ARG A 173 11.30 -4.83 -4.52
C ARG A 173 10.14 -5.77 -4.20
N LEU A 174 9.06 -5.26 -3.60
CA LEU A 174 7.83 -6.03 -3.37
C LEU A 174 7.15 -6.38 -4.70
N SER A 175 7.07 -5.43 -5.63
CA SER A 175 6.46 -5.66 -6.94
C SER A 175 7.15 -6.78 -7.72
N ILE A 176 8.48 -6.77 -7.83
CA ILE A 176 9.24 -7.83 -8.52
C ILE A 176 9.26 -9.15 -7.75
N SER A 177 8.99 -9.13 -6.44
CA SER A 177 8.83 -10.33 -5.61
C SER A 177 7.43 -10.96 -5.71
N GLY A 178 6.59 -10.48 -6.63
CA GLY A 178 5.25 -11.01 -6.88
C GLY A 178 4.15 -10.35 -6.05
N PHE A 179 4.41 -9.21 -5.41
CA PHE A 179 3.44 -8.46 -4.60
C PHE A 179 3.33 -7.01 -5.09
N SER A 180 2.74 -6.81 -6.27
CA SER A 180 2.66 -5.49 -6.91
C SER A 180 1.59 -4.55 -6.32
N PHE A 181 0.61 -5.06 -5.58
CA PHE A 181 -0.40 -4.21 -4.95
C PHE A 181 0.16 -3.60 -3.66
N VAL A 182 1.10 -2.67 -3.83
CA VAL A 182 1.90 -2.06 -2.77
C VAL A 182 1.93 -0.54 -2.86
N GLY A 183 2.16 0.10 -1.72
CA GLY A 183 2.45 1.53 -1.61
C GLY A 183 3.06 1.87 -0.25
N SER A 184 3.49 3.12 -0.10
CA SER A 184 3.99 3.69 1.15
C SER A 184 3.00 4.70 1.70
N ASP A 185 3.06 4.97 3.00
CA ASP A 185 2.32 6.08 3.60
C ASP A 185 2.94 7.40 3.17
N ILE A 186 2.17 8.17 2.40
CA ILE A 186 2.62 9.41 1.76
C ILE A 186 2.74 10.51 2.81
N GLY A 187 3.86 11.23 2.80
CA GLY A 187 4.19 12.24 3.80
C GLY A 187 4.95 11.66 5.00
N GLY A 188 4.88 10.34 5.21
CA GLY A 188 5.49 9.64 6.32
C GLY A 188 4.55 9.53 7.53
N PHE A 189 4.42 8.31 8.04
CA PHE A 189 3.55 7.99 9.18
C PHE A 189 4.03 8.69 10.45
N ALA A 190 5.29 8.48 10.84
CA ALA A 190 5.89 9.13 12.01
C ALA A 190 6.52 10.47 11.65
N GLY A 191 6.20 11.51 12.42
CA GLY A 191 6.72 12.87 12.22
C GLY A 191 5.84 13.71 11.31
N GLN A 192 6.36 14.85 10.88
CA GLN A 192 5.66 15.84 10.06
C GLN A 192 6.54 16.25 8.87
N PRO A 193 6.11 16.04 7.62
CA PRO A 193 6.83 16.52 6.46
C PRO A 193 6.67 18.04 6.33
N ASP A 194 7.60 18.68 5.62
CA ASP A 194 7.32 20.00 5.04
C ASP A 194 6.51 19.87 3.72
N GLY A 195 6.09 20.99 3.16
CA GLY A 195 5.28 20.99 1.94
C GLY A 195 6.01 20.40 0.72
N GLU A 196 7.33 20.62 0.61
CA GLU A 196 8.13 20.09 -0.50
C GLU A 196 8.22 18.57 -0.43
N LEU A 197 8.59 18.02 0.74
CA LEU A 197 8.67 16.59 0.96
C LEU A 197 7.31 15.92 0.72
N PHE A 198 6.22 16.50 1.23
CA PHE A 198 4.87 15.97 1.01
C PHE A 198 4.52 15.89 -0.48
N VAL A 199 4.75 16.98 -1.24
CA VAL A 199 4.47 17.02 -2.68
C VAL A 199 5.34 16.05 -3.46
N ARG A 200 6.65 15.97 -3.18
CA ARG A 200 7.53 15.00 -3.85
C ARG A 200 7.12 13.56 -3.57
N TRP A 201 6.61 13.29 -2.37
CA TRP A 201 6.09 11.96 -2.05
C TRP A 201 4.77 11.66 -2.76
N MET A 202 3.87 12.65 -2.87
CA MET A 202 2.64 12.54 -3.68
C MET A 202 2.96 12.25 -5.15
N GLN A 203 3.94 12.94 -5.72
CA GLN A 203 4.42 12.75 -7.09
C GLN A 203 4.99 11.35 -7.34
N LEU A 204 5.81 10.84 -6.41
CA LEU A 204 6.30 9.45 -6.46
C LEU A 204 5.13 8.46 -6.36
N ALA A 205 4.29 8.61 -5.32
CA ALA A 205 3.27 7.64 -4.99
C ALA A 205 2.08 7.65 -5.96
N ALA A 206 1.95 8.69 -6.81
CA ALA A 206 0.99 8.72 -7.91
C ALA A 206 1.08 7.45 -8.81
N PHE A 207 2.24 6.79 -8.83
CA PHE A 207 2.47 5.53 -9.56
C PHE A 207 2.38 4.27 -8.70
N HIS A 208 2.42 4.38 -7.37
CA HIS A 208 2.22 3.23 -6.48
C HIS A 208 0.79 2.68 -6.67
N PRO A 209 0.60 1.36 -6.84
CA PRO A 209 -0.74 0.79 -6.94
C PRO A 209 -1.61 1.15 -5.73
N PHE A 210 -1.05 1.10 -4.52
CA PHE A 210 -1.68 1.63 -3.31
C PHE A 210 -1.22 3.08 -3.06
N PHE A 211 -2.16 4.03 -3.11
CA PHE A 211 -1.91 5.47 -2.99
C PHE A 211 -2.70 6.03 -1.81
N ARG A 212 -2.03 6.19 -0.65
CA ARG A 212 -2.65 6.58 0.62
C ARG A 212 -1.76 7.57 1.37
N VAL A 213 -2.35 8.71 1.76
CA VAL A 213 -1.80 9.56 2.83
C VAL A 213 -2.21 8.95 4.16
N HIS A 214 -1.25 8.73 5.05
CA HIS A 214 -1.50 8.24 6.40
C HIS A 214 -0.45 8.80 7.34
N SER A 215 -0.89 9.16 8.54
CA SER A 215 -0.08 9.77 9.58
C SER A 215 -0.40 9.05 10.89
N MET A 216 0.59 8.99 11.77
CA MET A 216 0.43 8.56 13.17
C MET A 216 -0.55 9.48 13.93
N GLY A 217 -0.86 10.64 13.34
CA GLY A 217 -1.74 11.63 13.92
C GLY A 217 -1.11 12.25 15.15
N ASN A 218 -1.97 12.70 16.06
CA ASN A 218 -1.53 13.18 17.36
C ASN A 218 -1.41 11.94 18.24
N ASN A 219 -0.23 11.66 18.81
CA ASN A 219 0.09 10.51 19.66
C ASN A 219 -0.77 10.33 20.95
N VAL A 220 -1.97 10.90 20.99
CA VAL A 220 -2.92 10.91 22.11
C VAL A 220 -3.95 9.78 22.03
N ASP A 221 -4.19 9.19 20.87
CA ASP A 221 -5.35 8.28 20.68
C ASP A 221 -5.01 6.78 20.61
N GLY A 222 -3.77 6.41 20.92
CA GLY A 222 -3.25 5.08 20.59
C GLY A 222 -3.20 4.04 21.72
N ALA A 223 -3.40 4.33 23.00
CA ALA A 223 -3.21 3.28 24.01
C ALA A 223 -4.08 3.47 25.26
N GLY A 224 -5.17 2.71 25.33
CA GLY A 224 -5.99 2.55 26.53
C GLY A 224 -6.86 3.76 26.90
N GLU A 225 -7.84 3.53 27.77
CA GLU A 225 -8.71 4.57 28.31
C GLU A 225 -7.87 5.66 29.01
N VAL A 226 -7.86 6.88 28.46
CA VAL A 226 -7.28 8.04 29.12
C VAL A 226 -8.17 9.28 28.94
N MET A 227 -8.18 10.11 29.99
CA MET A 227 -8.99 11.31 30.22
C MET A 227 -9.12 12.27 29.01
N GLY A 228 -10.32 12.38 28.46
CA GLY A 228 -10.63 13.13 27.23
C GLY A 228 -10.33 14.64 27.26
N ASP A 229 -10.26 15.28 28.44
CA ASP A 229 -10.02 16.72 28.54
C ASP A 229 -8.54 17.10 28.32
N LEU A 230 -7.60 16.21 28.66
CA LEU A 230 -6.16 16.40 28.41
C LEU A 230 -5.80 16.18 26.94
N ILE A 231 -6.54 15.28 26.27
CA ILE A 231 -6.41 14.98 24.84
C ILE A 231 -6.79 16.20 24.01
N GLN A 232 -7.94 16.82 24.24
CA GLN A 232 -8.36 18.00 23.48
C GLN A 232 -7.36 19.17 23.56
N GLN A 233 -6.67 19.33 24.69
CA GLN A 233 -5.64 20.37 24.84
C GLN A 233 -4.34 20.01 24.10
N GLN A 234 -3.91 18.74 24.13
CA GLN A 234 -2.72 18.27 23.41
C GLN A 234 -2.94 18.14 21.90
N GLU A 235 -4.11 17.67 21.46
CA GLU A 235 -4.51 17.62 20.04
C GLU A 235 -4.43 19.01 19.41
N LYS A 236 -4.90 20.04 20.11
CA LYS A 236 -4.88 21.41 19.62
C LYS A 236 -3.48 22.01 19.55
N ALA A 237 -2.55 21.51 20.38
CA ALA A 237 -1.17 21.98 20.43
C ALA A 237 -0.22 21.22 19.47
N HIS A 238 -0.58 19.98 19.08
CA HIS A 238 0.29 19.07 18.33
C HIS A 238 -0.36 18.47 17.08
N ARG A 239 -1.37 19.15 16.50
CA ARG A 239 -2.07 18.67 15.30
C ARG A 239 -1.12 18.52 14.11
N ILE A 240 -0.80 17.28 13.72
CA ILE A 240 0.00 16.96 12.52
C ILE A 240 -0.95 16.58 11.38
N ASP A 241 -1.70 17.57 10.90
CA ASP A 241 -2.51 17.43 9.69
C ASP A 241 -1.59 17.21 8.48
N GLN A 242 -1.88 16.18 7.70
CA GLN A 242 -1.16 15.86 6.45
C GLN A 242 -2.10 15.77 5.25
N GLU A 243 -3.33 16.25 5.36
CA GLU A 243 -4.20 16.39 4.19
C GLU A 243 -3.56 17.31 3.14
N PRO A 244 -3.84 17.11 1.84
CA PRO A 244 -3.16 17.88 0.78
C PRO A 244 -3.28 19.41 0.89
N TRP A 245 -4.31 19.92 1.56
CA TRP A 245 -4.54 21.36 1.78
C TRP A 245 -3.83 21.92 3.03
N SER A 246 -3.17 21.08 3.83
CA SER A 246 -2.58 21.47 5.12
C SER A 246 -1.23 22.21 4.98
N PHE A 247 -0.64 22.20 3.78
CA PHE A 247 0.68 22.80 3.50
C PHE A 247 0.61 24.19 2.87
N GLY A 248 -0.59 24.74 2.66
CA GLY A 248 -0.80 26.04 2.01
C GLY A 248 -1.06 25.93 0.50
N PRO A 249 -1.56 27.02 -0.11
CA PRO A 249 -2.17 26.98 -1.45
C PRO A 249 -1.20 26.62 -2.59
N GLU A 250 0.09 26.91 -2.45
CA GLU A 250 1.12 26.52 -3.43
C GLU A 250 1.29 25.00 -3.47
N PHE A 251 1.57 24.38 -2.32
CA PHE A 251 1.75 22.93 -2.23
C PHE A 251 0.44 22.17 -2.46
N GLU A 252 -0.71 22.74 -2.08
CA GLU A 252 -2.02 22.17 -2.41
C GLU A 252 -2.21 22.06 -3.93
N ALA A 253 -1.82 23.09 -4.69
CA ALA A 253 -1.91 23.08 -6.15
C ALA A 253 -1.00 22.00 -6.77
N GLN A 254 0.22 21.86 -6.27
CA GLN A 254 1.16 20.83 -6.73
C GLN A 254 0.69 19.41 -6.37
N ALA A 255 0.15 19.21 -5.16
CA ALA A 255 -0.45 17.94 -4.75
C ALA A 255 -1.67 17.60 -5.61
N ARG A 256 -2.49 18.60 -5.97
CA ARG A 256 -3.61 18.44 -6.90
C ARG A 256 -3.13 17.97 -8.27
N GLU A 257 -2.07 18.56 -8.82
CA GLU A 257 -1.49 18.14 -10.10
C GLU A 257 -1.03 16.67 -10.10
N ALA A 258 -0.38 16.22 -9.03
CA ALA A 258 0.01 14.82 -8.87
C ALA A 258 -1.20 13.86 -8.81
N ILE A 259 -2.25 14.25 -8.06
CA ILE A 259 -3.51 13.49 -8.00
C ILE A 259 -4.18 13.44 -9.39
N GLU A 260 -4.28 14.58 -10.07
CA GLU A 260 -4.88 14.65 -11.40
C GLU A 260 -4.10 13.84 -12.43
N LEU A 261 -2.76 13.84 -12.38
CA LEU A 261 -1.92 12.97 -13.21
C LEU A 261 -2.31 11.50 -13.01
N ARG A 262 -2.40 11.06 -11.75
CA ARG A 262 -2.84 9.69 -11.43
C ARG A 262 -4.22 9.40 -12.01
N TYR A 263 -5.19 10.31 -11.83
CA TYR A 263 -6.54 10.14 -12.35
C TYR A 263 -6.60 10.06 -13.88
N ARG A 264 -5.80 10.87 -14.58
CA ARG A 264 -5.66 10.79 -16.04
C ARG A 264 -5.08 9.44 -16.45
N LEU A 265 -4.08 8.93 -15.73
CA LEU A 265 -3.39 7.67 -16.01
C LEU A 265 -4.10 6.41 -15.48
N LEU A 266 -5.23 6.52 -14.78
CA LEU A 266 -5.97 5.36 -14.27
C LEU A 266 -6.20 4.23 -15.29
N PRO A 267 -6.61 4.46 -16.56
CA PRO A 267 -6.78 3.36 -17.52
C PRO A 267 -5.45 2.64 -17.83
N TYR A 268 -4.33 3.36 -17.85
CA TYR A 268 -3.00 2.77 -18.02
C TYR A 268 -2.58 1.98 -16.77
N LEU A 269 -2.72 2.58 -15.58
CA LEU A 269 -2.39 1.94 -14.31
C LEU A 269 -3.23 0.68 -14.06
N TYR A 270 -4.50 0.71 -14.42
CA TYR A 270 -5.40 -0.44 -14.30
C TYR A 270 -5.03 -1.54 -15.30
N THR A 271 -4.57 -1.19 -16.51
CA THR A 271 -4.03 -2.16 -17.46
C THR A 271 -2.76 -2.82 -16.91
N ALA A 272 -1.83 -2.07 -16.31
CA ALA A 272 -0.64 -2.65 -15.68
C ALA A 272 -0.99 -3.60 -14.52
N VAL A 273 -2.03 -3.27 -13.74
CA VAL A 273 -2.59 -4.15 -12.71
C VAL A 273 -3.23 -5.40 -13.30
N TRP A 274 -3.93 -5.29 -14.43
CA TRP A 274 -4.47 -6.44 -15.16
C TRP A 274 -3.37 -7.35 -15.72
N GLU A 275 -2.32 -6.79 -16.31
CA GLU A 275 -1.14 -7.55 -16.76
C GLU A 275 -0.44 -8.26 -15.60
N ASN A 276 -0.39 -7.63 -14.42
CA ASN A 276 0.10 -8.30 -13.22
C ASN A 276 -0.77 -9.51 -12.84
N HIS A 277 -2.09 -9.38 -12.94
CA HIS A 277 -3.02 -10.45 -12.60
C HIS A 277 -2.95 -11.61 -13.60
N GLU A 278 -2.97 -11.32 -14.90
CA GLU A 278 -3.03 -12.34 -15.96
C GLU A 278 -1.67 -12.93 -16.32
N LEU A 279 -0.62 -12.10 -16.32
CA LEU A 279 0.71 -12.46 -16.84
C LEU A 279 1.80 -12.52 -15.75
N GLY A 280 1.50 -12.07 -14.53
CA GLY A 280 2.47 -12.00 -13.44
C GLY A 280 3.52 -10.90 -13.58
N LEU A 281 3.34 -9.97 -14.53
CA LEU A 281 4.29 -8.87 -14.76
C LEU A 281 4.22 -7.85 -13.61
N PRO A 282 5.35 -7.42 -13.02
CA PRO A 282 5.32 -6.42 -11.96
C PRO A 282 4.78 -5.07 -12.46
N VAL A 283 3.97 -4.40 -11.62
CA VAL A 283 3.47 -3.05 -11.94
C VAL A 283 4.59 -2.02 -11.84
N LEU A 284 5.42 -2.12 -10.81
CA LEU A 284 6.64 -1.32 -10.67
C LEU A 284 7.85 -2.22 -10.96
N ARG A 285 8.66 -1.84 -11.95
CA ARG A 285 9.81 -2.62 -12.41
C ARG A 285 11.07 -1.78 -12.21
N SER A 286 12.01 -2.23 -11.39
CA SER A 286 13.34 -1.60 -11.32
C SER A 286 13.97 -1.58 -12.72
N LEU A 287 14.80 -0.59 -13.03
CA LEU A 287 15.34 -0.47 -14.39
C LEU A 287 16.12 -1.72 -14.83
N ILE A 288 16.91 -2.32 -13.92
CA ILE A 288 17.61 -3.59 -14.19
C ILE A 288 16.68 -4.79 -14.43
N PHE A 289 15.44 -4.75 -13.93
CA PHE A 289 14.43 -5.77 -14.25
C PHE A 289 13.88 -5.54 -15.66
N ALA A 290 13.67 -4.28 -16.04
CA ALA A 290 13.14 -3.90 -17.34
C ALA A 290 14.14 -4.14 -18.48
N ASP A 291 15.44 -3.98 -18.23
CA ASP A 291 16.50 -4.28 -19.19
C ASP A 291 17.74 -4.84 -18.45
N GLN A 292 18.02 -6.12 -18.68
CA GLN A 292 19.17 -6.82 -18.10
C GLN A 292 20.43 -6.75 -18.97
N SER A 293 20.33 -6.18 -20.17
CA SER A 293 21.48 -6.04 -21.08
C SER A 293 22.42 -4.90 -20.68
N ASP A 294 21.91 -3.91 -19.94
CA ASP A 294 22.68 -2.81 -19.38
C ASP A 294 22.75 -2.91 -17.85
N LEU A 295 23.83 -3.50 -17.34
CA LEU A 295 24.04 -3.71 -15.90
C LEU A 295 24.15 -2.40 -15.10
N LYS A 296 24.42 -1.26 -15.74
CA LYS A 296 24.46 0.04 -15.06
C LYS A 296 23.09 0.43 -14.51
N LEU A 297 22.02 -0.13 -15.05
CA LEU A 297 20.66 0.11 -14.58
C LEU A 297 20.43 -0.35 -13.13
N ALA A 298 21.31 -1.19 -12.58
CA ALA A 298 21.30 -1.55 -11.16
C ALA A 298 21.67 -0.38 -10.22
N GLU A 299 22.34 0.66 -10.72
CA GLU A 299 22.76 1.82 -9.92
C GLU A 299 21.59 2.80 -9.67
N TYR A 300 20.54 2.74 -10.49
CA TYR A 300 19.38 3.64 -10.41
C TYR A 300 18.23 3.03 -9.61
N GLU A 301 18.48 2.69 -8.34
CA GLU A 301 17.54 1.94 -7.49
C GLU A 301 16.21 2.65 -7.21
N GLU A 302 16.15 3.98 -7.37
CA GLU A 302 14.96 4.79 -7.11
C GLU A 302 14.10 5.04 -8.35
N ALA A 303 14.70 4.94 -9.54
CA ALA A 303 14.00 5.07 -10.81
C ALA A 303 13.38 3.74 -11.21
N PHE A 304 12.22 3.79 -11.84
CA PHE A 304 11.49 2.58 -12.20
C PHE A 304 10.65 2.76 -13.46
N MET A 305 10.36 1.65 -14.12
CA MET A 305 9.26 1.57 -15.07
C MET A 305 7.95 1.32 -14.31
N CYS A 306 6.92 2.10 -14.60
CA CYS A 306 5.54 1.82 -14.21
C CYS A 306 4.82 1.21 -15.41
N GLY A 307 4.39 -0.05 -15.30
CA GLY A 307 3.99 -0.86 -16.45
C GLY A 307 5.17 -1.02 -17.42
N GLU A 308 4.87 -1.09 -18.73
CA GLU A 308 5.89 -1.25 -19.75
C GLU A 308 6.45 0.07 -20.31
N HIS A 309 5.67 1.15 -20.27
CA HIS A 309 5.93 2.31 -21.12
C HIS A 309 6.32 3.59 -20.38
N LEU A 310 6.10 3.70 -19.07
CA LEU A 310 6.39 4.91 -18.30
C LEU A 310 7.66 4.73 -17.48
N LEU A 311 8.69 5.50 -17.77
CA LEU A 311 9.88 5.65 -16.93
C LEU A 311 9.66 6.82 -15.95
N VAL A 312 9.69 6.52 -14.66
CA VAL A 312 9.50 7.47 -13.58
C VAL A 312 10.84 7.71 -12.89
N TRP A 313 11.20 8.99 -12.71
CA TRP A 313 12.42 9.38 -12.03
C TRP A 313 12.10 10.28 -10.82
N PRO A 314 12.00 9.71 -9.61
CA PRO A 314 11.64 10.47 -8.41
C PRO A 314 12.69 11.52 -8.02
N ILE A 315 12.23 12.63 -7.45
CA ILE A 315 13.11 13.64 -6.82
C ILE A 315 13.26 13.27 -5.33
N GLY A 316 14.45 12.83 -4.97
CA GLY A 316 14.75 12.27 -3.64
C GLY A 316 15.45 13.22 -2.66
N GLU A 317 15.63 14.49 -3.02
CA GLU A 317 16.40 15.47 -2.24
C GLU A 317 15.72 16.84 -2.23
N ALA A 318 15.83 17.56 -1.12
CA ALA A 318 15.23 18.88 -0.91
C ALA A 318 15.93 19.98 -1.72
N GLY A 319 15.15 20.93 -2.25
CA GLY A 319 15.66 22.14 -2.90
C GLY A 319 16.40 21.87 -4.22
N LEU A 320 16.27 20.68 -4.79
CA LEU A 320 16.93 20.30 -6.03
C LEU A 320 16.34 21.12 -7.19
N ARG A 321 17.20 21.77 -7.98
CA ARG A 321 16.81 22.58 -9.15
C ARG A 321 17.09 21.92 -10.48
N GLU A 322 18.04 21.01 -10.50
CA GLU A 322 18.43 20.24 -11.68
C GLU A 322 18.73 18.80 -11.27
N THR A 323 18.41 17.85 -12.13
CA THR A 323 18.73 16.43 -11.93
C THR A 323 19.31 15.81 -13.19
N GLN A 324 20.05 14.73 -13.03
CA GLN A 324 20.57 13.93 -14.13
C GLN A 324 19.75 12.65 -14.23
N VAL A 325 19.12 12.44 -15.37
CA VAL A 325 18.29 11.26 -15.67
C VAL A 325 19.04 10.38 -16.65
N TYR A 326 19.20 9.10 -16.33
CA TYR A 326 19.67 8.12 -17.31
C TYR A 326 18.49 7.51 -18.05
N LEU A 327 18.44 7.70 -19.37
CA LEU A 327 17.45 7.04 -20.22
C LEU A 327 18.02 5.70 -20.70
N PRO A 328 17.35 4.56 -20.45
CA PRO A 328 17.74 3.26 -20.99
C PRO A 328 17.77 3.25 -22.53
N GLN A 329 18.36 2.23 -23.14
CA GLN A 329 18.44 2.13 -24.60
C GLN A 329 17.04 2.22 -25.26
N GLY A 330 16.96 2.90 -26.40
CA GLY A 330 15.72 3.09 -27.16
C GLY A 330 15.36 4.55 -27.41
N GLY A 331 14.14 4.79 -27.89
CA GLY A 331 13.56 6.13 -28.03
C GLY A 331 12.66 6.45 -26.84
N TRP A 332 12.68 7.70 -26.40
CA TRP A 332 11.88 8.20 -25.29
C TRP A 332 11.23 9.53 -25.66
N TYR A 333 10.16 9.87 -24.97
CA TYR A 333 9.53 11.18 -25.01
C TYR A 333 9.41 11.73 -23.60
N ASP A 334 9.76 12.99 -23.41
CA ASP A 334 9.35 13.70 -22.19
C ASP A 334 7.82 13.81 -22.17
N TYR A 335 7.18 13.31 -21.11
CA TYR A 335 5.72 13.22 -21.03
C TYR A 335 5.05 14.61 -21.03
N TRP A 336 5.73 15.62 -20.48
CA TRP A 336 5.19 16.95 -20.25
C TRP A 336 5.31 17.83 -21.50
N THR A 337 6.49 17.81 -22.13
CA THR A 337 6.81 18.66 -23.28
C THR A 337 6.58 17.98 -24.62
N GLY A 338 6.55 16.64 -24.65
CA GLY A 338 6.54 15.87 -25.90
C GLY A 338 7.88 15.88 -26.65
N GLU A 339 8.96 16.36 -26.03
CA GLU A 339 10.30 16.34 -26.60
C GLU A 339 10.74 14.89 -26.85
N GLN A 340 11.16 14.59 -28.09
CA GLN A 340 11.72 13.28 -28.44
C GLN A 340 13.19 13.21 -28.03
N LEU A 341 13.56 12.12 -27.38
CA LEU A 341 14.85 11.90 -26.75
C LEU A 341 15.42 10.55 -27.16
N LYS A 342 16.75 10.53 -27.29
CA LYS A 342 17.50 9.30 -27.53
C LYS A 342 17.95 8.70 -26.20
N GLY A 343 17.73 7.41 -26.01
CA GLY A 343 18.18 6.63 -24.87
C GLY A 343 19.66 6.26 -24.93
N GLY A 344 20.10 5.51 -23.91
CA GLY A 344 21.48 5.08 -23.74
C GLY A 344 22.42 6.16 -23.21
N GLN A 345 21.88 7.24 -22.64
CA GLN A 345 22.63 8.41 -22.19
C GLN A 345 21.98 9.08 -20.98
N SER A 346 22.78 9.84 -20.24
CA SER A 346 22.29 10.76 -19.22
C SER A 346 21.90 12.10 -19.84
N ILE A 347 20.80 12.67 -19.36
CA ILE A 347 20.31 13.99 -19.74
C ILE A 347 20.10 14.86 -18.50
N GLY A 348 20.41 16.15 -18.61
CA GLY A 348 20.07 17.12 -17.57
C GLY A 348 18.62 17.56 -17.69
N ARG A 349 17.94 17.70 -16.55
CA ARG A 349 16.57 18.21 -16.47
C ARG A 349 16.44 19.23 -15.35
N GLU A 350 15.78 20.34 -15.66
CA GLU A 350 15.29 21.25 -14.63
C GLU A 350 14.23 20.54 -13.80
N VAL A 351 14.27 20.76 -12.49
CA VAL A 351 13.34 20.18 -11.54
C VAL A 351 12.21 21.17 -11.32
N ASP A 352 11.07 20.89 -11.92
CA ASP A 352 9.83 21.61 -11.69
C ASP A 352 9.20 21.18 -10.35
N ALA A 353 8.60 22.12 -9.61
CA ALA A 353 8.03 21.86 -8.28
C ALA A 353 6.74 21.02 -8.35
N GLY A 354 5.92 21.20 -9.39
CA GLY A 354 4.65 20.49 -9.60
C GLY A 354 4.81 19.17 -10.36
N GLN A 355 5.90 18.98 -11.09
CA GLN A 355 6.11 17.80 -11.94
C GLN A 355 7.21 16.86 -11.43
N ILE A 356 7.02 15.57 -11.74
CA ILE A 356 8.04 14.53 -11.62
C ILE A 356 8.62 14.25 -13.01
N PRO A 357 9.95 14.11 -13.17
CA PRO A 357 10.49 13.70 -14.45
C PRO A 357 9.91 12.35 -14.86
N LEU A 358 9.21 12.36 -15.99
CA LEU A 358 8.39 11.27 -16.49
C LEU A 358 8.61 11.14 -17.99
N PHE A 359 8.99 9.94 -18.42
CA PHE A 359 9.30 9.67 -19.82
C PHE A 359 8.47 8.51 -20.35
N VAL A 360 8.08 8.62 -21.61
CA VAL A 360 7.27 7.61 -22.30
C VAL A 360 8.14 6.92 -23.34
N ARG A 361 8.11 5.59 -23.36
CA ARG A 361 8.79 4.81 -24.40
C ARG A 361 8.23 5.19 -25.77
N ALA A 362 9.10 5.48 -26.73
CA ALA A 362 8.70 5.72 -28.12
C ALA A 362 7.90 4.53 -28.66
N GLY A 363 6.84 4.78 -29.42
CA GLY A 363 5.92 3.77 -29.93
C GLY A 363 4.72 3.48 -29.03
N ALA A 364 4.76 3.88 -27.75
CA ALA A 364 3.68 3.61 -26.82
C ALA A 364 2.40 4.39 -27.13
N ILE A 365 1.26 3.82 -26.75
CA ILE A 365 -0.05 4.48 -26.76
C ILE A 365 -0.55 4.55 -25.31
N LEU A 366 -0.73 5.76 -24.78
CA LEU A 366 -1.19 5.96 -23.41
C LEU A 366 -2.66 6.38 -23.36
N PRO A 367 -3.56 5.55 -22.80
CA PRO A 367 -4.93 5.93 -22.56
C PRO A 367 -5.03 6.96 -21.43
N HIS A 368 -5.87 7.97 -21.61
CA HIS A 368 -6.09 9.04 -20.65
C HIS A 368 -7.59 9.23 -20.38
N TYR A 369 -7.96 9.21 -19.10
CA TYR A 369 -9.26 9.68 -18.64
C TYR A 369 -9.28 11.20 -18.45
N PRO A 370 -10.46 11.83 -18.52
CA PRO A 370 -10.63 13.18 -18.00
C PRO A 370 -10.43 13.20 -16.48
N VAL A 371 -9.96 14.32 -15.94
CA VAL A 371 -9.86 14.54 -14.49
C VAL A 371 -11.23 14.40 -13.82
N GLN A 372 -11.24 13.79 -12.62
CA GLN A 372 -12.44 13.49 -11.84
C GLN A 372 -12.17 13.72 -10.35
N GLN A 373 -13.22 14.00 -9.57
CA GLN A 373 -13.18 14.11 -8.11
C GLN A 373 -13.11 12.74 -7.42
N HIS A 374 -13.72 11.72 -8.03
CA HIS A 374 -13.61 10.33 -7.62
C HIS A 374 -13.84 9.40 -8.82
N VAL A 375 -13.40 8.16 -8.71
CA VAL A 375 -13.69 7.14 -9.74
C VAL A 375 -15.21 6.98 -9.87
N PHE A 376 -15.69 6.92 -11.12
CA PHE A 376 -17.10 6.88 -11.50
C PHE A 376 -17.91 8.18 -11.31
N GLU A 377 -17.27 9.32 -11.02
CA GLU A 377 -17.95 10.63 -11.10
C GLU A 377 -18.47 10.87 -12.52
N LYS A 378 -17.64 10.58 -13.52
CA LYS A 378 -17.96 10.77 -14.94
C LYS A 378 -18.17 9.43 -15.63
N LYS A 379 -19.20 9.35 -16.46
CA LYS A 379 -19.33 8.29 -17.45
C LYS A 379 -18.30 8.52 -18.56
N ILE A 380 -17.39 7.58 -18.76
CA ILE A 380 -16.37 7.67 -19.81
C ILE A 380 -16.97 7.20 -21.13
N GLU A 381 -17.21 8.14 -22.04
CA GLU A 381 -17.72 7.84 -23.39
C GLU A 381 -16.63 7.94 -24.47
N LEU A 382 -15.59 8.73 -24.22
CA LEU A 382 -14.45 8.90 -25.11
C LEU A 382 -13.16 8.67 -24.31
N LEU A 383 -12.28 7.84 -24.85
CA LEU A 383 -10.95 7.61 -24.31
C LEU A 383 -9.94 8.41 -25.14
N SER A 384 -9.20 9.31 -24.49
CA SER A 384 -8.12 10.02 -25.15
C SER A 384 -6.89 9.12 -25.24
N LEU A 385 -6.30 9.00 -26.42
CA LEU A 385 -5.09 8.21 -26.66
C LEU A 385 -3.95 9.15 -27.03
N LYS A 386 -2.90 9.21 -26.21
CA LYS A 386 -1.65 9.87 -26.58
C LYS A 386 -0.75 8.85 -27.28
N VAL A 387 -0.42 9.11 -28.54
CA VAL A 387 0.39 8.22 -29.38
C VAL A 387 1.79 8.81 -29.53
N TYR A 388 2.80 8.03 -29.18
CA TYR A 388 4.21 8.42 -29.26
C TYR A 388 4.85 7.71 -30.44
N PHE A 389 5.40 8.45 -31.40
CA PHE A 389 5.90 7.86 -32.65
C PHE A 389 7.16 7.00 -32.42
N SER A 390 7.31 5.94 -33.21
CA SER A 390 8.53 5.13 -33.31
C SER A 390 8.60 4.52 -34.71
N GLU A 391 9.81 4.38 -35.25
CA GLU A 391 10.04 3.64 -36.49
C GLU A 391 9.92 2.12 -36.29
N ALA A 392 10.24 1.64 -35.08
CA ALA A 392 10.09 0.24 -34.70
C ALA A 392 8.69 -0.02 -34.12
N PRO A 393 8.09 -1.18 -34.39
CA PRO A 393 6.80 -1.54 -33.80
C PRO A 393 6.94 -1.70 -32.28
N VAL A 394 5.99 -1.12 -31.56
CA VAL A 394 5.83 -1.26 -30.10
C VAL A 394 4.35 -1.57 -29.85
N GLU A 395 4.10 -2.55 -28.99
CA GLU A 395 2.75 -2.95 -28.61
C GLU A 395 2.30 -2.21 -27.35
N SER A 396 1.03 -1.84 -27.28
CA SER A 396 0.40 -1.28 -26.09
C SER A 396 -0.96 -1.94 -25.88
N SER A 397 -1.25 -2.29 -24.63
CA SER A 397 -2.50 -2.94 -24.23
C SER A 397 -3.44 -1.96 -23.55
N HIS A 398 -4.74 -2.26 -23.57
CA HIS A 398 -5.74 -1.58 -22.74
C HIS A 398 -6.81 -2.58 -22.27
N TYR A 399 -7.04 -2.63 -20.96
CA TYR A 399 -8.07 -3.44 -20.32
C TYR A 399 -9.07 -2.59 -19.53
#